data_AF-A0A385Q383-F1
#
_entry.id   AF-A0A385Q383-F1
#
_cell.length_a   1.000
_cell.length_b   1.000
_cell.length_c   1.000
_cell.angle_alpha   90.00
_cell.angle_beta   90.00
_cell.angle_gamma   90.00
#
_symmetry.space_group_name_H-M   'P 1'
#
loop_
_entity.id
_entity.type
_entity.pdbx_description
1 polymer ?
#
loop_
_entity_poly.entity_id
_entity_poly.type
_entity_poly.pdbx_seq_one_letter_code
_entity_poly.pdbx_strand_id
1 'polypeptide(L)'
;MGEFSDNFETGHTYIFGYTSTGTTVRFVSIPDMSTLKTIIVAPGSRLSDYESDYVSDLPSRGDTFEDGNTGLTWIYDGLSLRMDKKESINNNMVINEDKIIYLYYTNDAEYRAKLVDGLNDSLGKVDNIDASKYDASDVAKAQAKAAEARAILNRAAPNKALSPELLQVLNELNSILNSMGIRTKPTPNNKGGGGRGGSGGSGGSSKKSAQNTSTTSFRVGLDGNWQLLNPEEAKVNLDNSKWVFNLSNGGRAKGWAYLSYTFEGKTKSEWYHFGDDGIMNSGWFFESNMWYYLSMDHNGFYGEMMKGWHHDANDDRWYYLNPSSGAMHTNWTKVGNDFYYFNPTAPAQTWFYDNNTNRWNFGNIDSRPLGSMYQNENTPDGYYVNENGVWK
;
A
#
# COMPACT_ATOMS: atom_id res chain seq x y z
N MET A 1 -25.33 -24.02 -20.16
CA MET A 1 -25.43 -25.39 -20.70
C MET A 1 -24.33 -25.58 -21.70
N GLY A 2 -23.50 -26.61 -21.54
CA GLY A 2 -22.45 -26.98 -22.49
C GLY A 2 -22.84 -28.28 -23.19
N GLU A 3 -22.47 -28.40 -24.46
CA GLU A 3 -22.57 -29.63 -25.25
C GLU A 3 -21.13 -30.16 -25.43
N PHE A 4 -20.95 -31.49 -25.34
CA PHE A 4 -19.69 -32.13 -25.68
C PHE A 4 -19.96 -33.35 -26.56
N SER A 5 -19.00 -33.64 -27.43
CA SER A 5 -19.04 -34.78 -28.36
C SER A 5 -17.72 -35.52 -28.27
N ASP A 6 -17.79 -36.85 -28.20
CA ASP A 6 -16.63 -37.72 -28.17
C ASP A 6 -16.94 -39.06 -28.86
N ASN A 7 -15.90 -39.74 -29.33
CA ASN A 7 -16.03 -41.00 -30.06
C ASN A 7 -15.64 -42.19 -29.15
N PHE A 8 -16.55 -43.13 -28.96
CA PHE A 8 -16.37 -44.29 -28.08
C PHE A 8 -16.21 -45.60 -28.87
N GLU A 9 -15.30 -46.46 -28.42
CA GLU A 9 -15.03 -47.76 -29.02
C GLU A 9 -15.95 -48.85 -28.46
N THR A 10 -16.31 -49.81 -29.31
CA THR A 10 -17.30 -50.84 -28.97
C THR A 10 -16.69 -51.92 -28.07
N GLY A 11 -17.35 -52.25 -26.96
CA GLY A 11 -16.92 -53.33 -26.05
C GLY A 11 -16.28 -52.86 -24.73
N HIS A 12 -16.19 -51.55 -24.50
CA HIS A 12 -15.68 -50.97 -23.27
C HIS A 12 -16.79 -50.37 -22.39
N THR A 13 -16.55 -50.33 -21.08
CA THR A 13 -17.42 -49.61 -20.13
C THR A 13 -16.84 -48.22 -19.91
N TYR A 14 -17.61 -47.19 -20.25
CA TYR A 14 -17.26 -45.79 -20.03
C TYR A 14 -18.06 -45.25 -18.85
N ILE A 15 -17.37 -44.58 -17.91
CA ILE A 15 -18.01 -43.90 -16.78
C ILE A 15 -18.04 -42.41 -17.11
N PHE A 16 -19.25 -41.85 -17.22
CA PHE A 16 -19.45 -40.42 -17.32
C PHE A 16 -19.58 -39.82 -15.91
N GLY A 17 -18.53 -39.14 -15.46
CA GLY A 17 -18.59 -38.27 -14.30
C GLY A 17 -18.97 -36.86 -14.74
N TYR A 18 -20.01 -36.28 -14.15
CA TYR A 18 -20.18 -34.83 -14.17
C TYR A 18 -19.73 -34.31 -12.80
N THR A 19 -18.96 -33.23 -12.76
CA THR A 19 -18.87 -32.43 -11.54
C THR A 19 -20.18 -31.65 -11.46
N SER A 20 -20.95 -31.81 -10.37
CA SER A 20 -21.96 -30.80 -10.08
C SER A 20 -21.24 -29.46 -10.06
N THR A 21 -21.77 -28.44 -10.73
CA THR A 21 -21.25 -27.07 -10.62
C THR A 21 -21.08 -26.78 -9.14
N GLY A 22 -19.85 -26.74 -8.65
CA GLY A 22 -19.59 -26.56 -7.23
C GLY A 22 -20.28 -25.29 -6.75
N THR A 23 -20.58 -25.24 -5.47
CA THR A 23 -21.17 -24.08 -4.87
C THR A 23 -20.17 -22.92 -4.91
N THR A 24 -20.61 -21.74 -5.35
CA THR A 24 -19.75 -20.57 -5.42
C THR A 24 -19.75 -19.82 -4.09
N VAL A 25 -18.56 -19.40 -3.67
CA VAL A 25 -18.40 -18.46 -2.56
C VAL A 25 -17.72 -17.21 -3.07
N ARG A 26 -18.43 -16.08 -2.97
CA ARG A 26 -17.95 -14.76 -3.41
C ARG A 26 -17.53 -13.92 -2.22
N PHE A 27 -16.32 -13.39 -2.27
CA PHE A 27 -15.77 -12.46 -1.30
C PHE A 27 -15.97 -11.03 -1.81
N VAL A 28 -16.85 -10.28 -1.16
CA VAL A 28 -17.32 -8.97 -1.63
C VAL A 28 -16.90 -7.87 -0.65
N SER A 29 -16.18 -6.86 -1.15
CA SER A 29 -15.79 -5.67 -0.40
C SER A 29 -17.00 -4.76 -0.16
N ILE A 30 -17.24 -4.36 1.10
CA ILE A 30 -18.37 -3.49 1.45
C ILE A 30 -18.22 -2.06 0.90
N PRO A 31 -17.03 -1.41 0.95
CA PRO A 31 -16.89 -0.02 0.52
C PRO A 31 -17.33 0.26 -0.93
N ASP A 32 -17.02 -0.64 -1.86
CA ASP A 32 -17.24 -0.47 -3.30
C ASP A 32 -18.13 -1.57 -3.92
N MET A 33 -18.57 -2.54 -3.11
CA MET A 33 -19.35 -3.71 -3.52
C MET A 33 -18.66 -4.58 -4.58
N SER A 34 -17.33 -4.45 -4.73
CA SER A 34 -16.56 -5.23 -5.69
C SER A 34 -16.34 -6.67 -5.20
N THR A 35 -16.24 -7.62 -6.14
CA THR A 35 -15.89 -9.01 -5.81
C THR A 35 -14.39 -9.18 -5.93
N LEU A 36 -13.70 -9.37 -4.80
CA LEU A 36 -12.25 -9.57 -4.77
C LEU A 36 -11.88 -10.98 -5.20
N LYS A 37 -12.66 -11.97 -4.74
CA LYS A 37 -12.40 -13.37 -5.01
C LYS A 37 -13.68 -14.16 -5.17
N THR A 38 -13.66 -15.13 -6.06
CA THR A 38 -14.66 -16.19 -6.14
C THR A 38 -13.95 -17.52 -6.07
N ILE A 39 -14.42 -18.42 -5.20
CA ILE A 39 -13.97 -19.80 -5.12
C ILE A 39 -15.12 -20.74 -5.45
N ILE A 40 -14.79 -21.95 -5.90
CA ILE A 40 -15.75 -23.02 -6.17
C ILE A 40 -15.53 -24.10 -5.12
N VAL A 41 -16.55 -24.36 -4.30
CA VAL A 41 -16.52 -25.29 -3.18
C VAL A 41 -17.38 -26.51 -3.51
N ALA A 42 -16.88 -27.71 -3.23
CA ALA A 42 -17.70 -28.92 -3.39
C ALA A 42 -18.85 -28.91 -2.37
N PRO A 43 -20.11 -29.16 -2.76
CA PRO A 43 -21.25 -29.15 -1.84
C PRO A 43 -21.00 -30.07 -0.63
N GLY A 44 -21.26 -29.58 0.58
CA GLY A 44 -21.02 -30.33 1.82
C GLY A 44 -19.63 -30.13 2.42
N SER A 45 -18.71 -29.43 1.73
CA SER A 45 -17.38 -29.12 2.25
C SER A 45 -17.40 -27.93 3.21
N ARG A 46 -16.36 -27.79 4.03
CA ARG A 46 -16.22 -26.66 4.95
C ARG A 46 -15.51 -25.50 4.26
N LEU A 47 -15.83 -24.28 4.65
CA LEU A 47 -15.11 -23.10 4.16
C LEU A 47 -13.60 -23.16 4.49
N SER A 48 -13.25 -23.68 5.67
CA SER A 48 -11.87 -23.89 6.13
C SER A 48 -11.02 -24.73 5.19
N ASP A 49 -11.65 -25.68 4.47
CA ASP A 49 -10.95 -26.61 3.57
C ASP A 49 -10.38 -25.88 2.34
N TYR A 50 -10.85 -24.65 2.09
CA TYR A 50 -10.50 -23.81 0.95
C TYR A 50 -9.77 -22.52 1.37
N GLU A 51 -9.29 -22.41 2.61
CA GLU A 51 -8.60 -21.19 3.11
C GLU A 51 -7.40 -20.78 2.24
N SER A 52 -6.62 -21.75 1.74
CA SER A 52 -5.49 -21.50 0.83
C SER A 52 -5.89 -20.79 -0.46
N ASP A 53 -7.15 -20.92 -0.87
CA ASP A 53 -7.59 -20.50 -2.20
C ASP A 53 -8.06 -19.05 -2.23
N TYR A 54 -8.33 -18.46 -1.07
CA TYR A 54 -8.85 -17.10 -0.97
C TYR A 54 -8.06 -16.19 -0.03
N VAL A 55 -7.41 -16.69 1.03
CA VAL A 55 -6.83 -15.83 2.08
C VAL A 55 -5.75 -14.90 1.54
N SER A 56 -4.95 -15.31 0.56
CA SER A 56 -3.89 -14.48 -0.03
C SER A 56 -4.42 -13.29 -0.85
N ASP A 57 -5.66 -13.36 -1.31
CA ASP A 57 -6.30 -12.30 -2.10
C ASP A 57 -7.11 -11.33 -1.24
N LEU A 58 -7.24 -11.62 0.06
CA LEU A 58 -7.95 -10.77 1.01
C LEU A 58 -7.00 -9.77 1.67
N PRO A 59 -7.50 -8.57 2.01
CA PRO A 59 -6.74 -7.61 2.80
C PRO A 59 -6.41 -8.18 4.19
N SER A 60 -5.33 -7.68 4.76
CA SER A 60 -4.95 -7.93 6.15
C SER A 60 -5.73 -7.04 7.10
N ARG A 61 -6.08 -7.56 8.28
CA ARG A 61 -6.84 -6.79 9.28
C ARG A 61 -6.08 -5.50 9.64
N GLY A 62 -6.74 -4.36 9.50
CA GLY A 62 -6.15 -3.04 9.66
C GLY A 62 -5.84 -2.32 8.34
N ASP A 63 -5.86 -3.02 7.20
CA ASP A 63 -5.68 -2.39 5.89
C ASP A 63 -6.76 -1.35 5.62
N THR A 64 -6.36 -0.25 5.00
CA THR A 64 -7.22 0.90 4.76
C THR A 64 -7.66 1.00 3.30
N PHE A 65 -8.92 1.37 3.09
CA PHE A 65 -9.49 1.73 1.79
C PHE A 65 -10.00 3.18 1.86
N GLU A 66 -9.39 4.06 1.09
CA GLU A 66 -9.79 5.47 1.00
C GLU A 66 -10.83 5.65 -0.10
N ASP A 67 -12.05 6.01 0.30
CA ASP A 67 -13.15 6.22 -0.63
C ASP A 67 -13.23 7.70 -1.02
N GLY A 68 -12.64 8.03 -2.17
CA GLY A 68 -12.68 9.38 -2.73
C GLY A 68 -14.09 9.87 -3.13
N ASN A 69 -15.08 8.98 -3.26
CA ASN A 69 -16.46 9.39 -3.55
C ASN A 69 -17.17 9.93 -2.32
N THR A 70 -16.84 9.43 -1.13
CA THR A 70 -17.47 9.81 0.15
C THR A 70 -16.54 10.63 1.05
N GLY A 71 -15.24 10.57 0.82
CA GLY A 71 -14.21 11.14 1.68
C GLY A 71 -13.98 10.34 2.96
N LEU A 72 -14.40 9.06 3.00
CA LEU A 72 -14.26 8.17 4.15
C LEU A 72 -13.01 7.31 4.03
N THR A 73 -12.39 7.02 5.18
CA THR A 73 -11.36 5.99 5.30
C THR A 73 -11.98 4.76 5.94
N TRP A 74 -12.02 3.67 5.19
CA TRP A 74 -12.49 2.37 5.63
C TRP A 74 -11.32 1.54 6.14
N ILE A 75 -11.48 0.83 7.25
CA ILE A 75 -10.45 -0.03 7.87
C ILE A 75 -10.97 -1.45 7.94
N TYR A 76 -10.29 -2.38 7.27
CA TYR A 76 -10.69 -3.78 7.21
C TYR A 76 -10.61 -4.44 8.59
N ASP A 77 -11.71 -5.06 9.02
CA ASP A 77 -11.86 -5.67 10.35
C ASP A 77 -12.12 -7.19 10.29
N GLY A 78 -12.26 -7.76 9.09
CA GLY A 78 -12.40 -9.20 8.87
C GLY A 78 -13.61 -9.59 8.03
N LEU A 79 -13.82 -10.89 7.88
CA LEU A 79 -14.96 -11.42 7.12
C LEU A 79 -16.27 -11.35 7.91
N SER A 80 -17.40 -11.23 7.20
CA SER A 80 -18.75 -11.17 7.74
C SER A 80 -19.77 -11.91 6.86
N LEU A 81 -20.76 -12.54 7.47
CA LEU A 81 -21.91 -13.11 6.74
C LEU A 81 -22.93 -12.04 6.32
N ARG A 82 -22.77 -10.81 6.82
CA ARG A 82 -23.69 -9.69 6.58
C ARG A 82 -22.95 -8.45 6.13
N MET A 83 -23.63 -7.71 5.26
CA MET A 83 -23.18 -6.42 4.74
C MET A 83 -23.44 -5.28 5.74
N ASP A 84 -24.57 -5.30 6.46
CA ASP A 84 -25.05 -4.18 7.28
C ASP A 84 -24.44 -4.14 8.69
N LYS A 85 -23.96 -5.28 9.17
CA LYS A 85 -23.33 -5.41 10.49
C LYS A 85 -22.29 -6.52 10.47
N LYS A 86 -21.29 -6.41 11.35
CA LYS A 86 -20.31 -7.50 11.53
C LYS A 86 -21.02 -8.71 12.12
N GLU A 87 -21.07 -9.79 11.36
CA GLU A 87 -21.48 -11.10 11.83
C GLU A 87 -20.33 -12.07 11.63
N SER A 88 -19.75 -12.53 12.73
CA SER A 88 -18.62 -13.45 12.73
C SER A 88 -18.89 -14.69 11.87
N ILE A 89 -17.90 -15.07 11.08
CA ILE A 89 -17.94 -16.29 10.29
C ILE A 89 -17.43 -17.46 11.13
N ASN A 90 -18.13 -18.59 11.06
CA ASN A 90 -17.60 -19.87 11.50
C ASN A 90 -16.87 -20.52 10.32
N ASN A 91 -15.53 -20.55 10.35
CA ASN A 91 -14.73 -21.12 9.26
C ASN A 91 -15.05 -22.60 8.99
N ASN A 92 -15.57 -23.33 9.97
CA ASN A 92 -15.95 -24.73 9.82
C ASN A 92 -17.39 -24.91 9.29
N MET A 93 -18.06 -23.84 8.85
CA MET A 93 -19.40 -23.92 8.30
C MET A 93 -19.42 -24.70 6.99
N VAL A 94 -20.44 -25.52 6.83
CA VAL A 94 -20.66 -26.31 5.62
C VAL A 94 -21.27 -25.42 4.54
N ILE A 95 -20.74 -25.51 3.32
CA ILE A 95 -21.18 -24.76 2.16
C ILE A 95 -22.00 -25.70 1.25
N ASN A 96 -23.31 -25.47 1.21
CA ASN A 96 -24.26 -26.28 0.42
C ASN A 96 -25.00 -25.48 -0.66
N GLU A 97 -24.87 -24.16 -0.64
CA GLU A 97 -25.55 -23.22 -1.54
C GLU A 97 -24.69 -21.97 -1.77
N ASP A 98 -24.90 -21.31 -2.91
CA ASP A 98 -24.10 -20.15 -3.31
C ASP A 98 -24.13 -19.09 -2.19
N LYS A 99 -22.94 -18.60 -1.83
CA LYS A 99 -22.78 -17.76 -0.65
C LYS A 99 -21.96 -16.52 -0.96
N ILE A 100 -22.39 -15.41 -0.36
CA ILE A 100 -21.61 -14.17 -0.33
C ILE A 100 -21.02 -14.05 1.08
N ILE A 101 -19.72 -13.85 1.12
CA ILE A 101 -18.96 -13.49 2.30
C ILE A 101 -18.50 -12.05 2.10
N TYR A 102 -18.88 -11.17 3.03
CA TYR A 102 -18.53 -9.77 2.98
C TYR A 102 -17.20 -9.53 3.69
N LEU A 103 -16.36 -8.67 3.12
CA LEU A 103 -15.24 -8.09 3.82
C LEU A 103 -15.77 -6.90 4.61
N TYR A 104 -15.76 -7.01 5.93
CA TYR A 104 -16.29 -5.99 6.83
C TYR A 104 -15.25 -4.93 7.14
N TYR A 105 -15.69 -3.68 7.06
CA TYR A 105 -14.86 -2.52 7.36
C TYR A 105 -15.53 -1.66 8.43
N THR A 106 -14.71 -1.05 9.27
CA THR A 106 -15.10 0.13 10.04
C THR A 106 -14.78 1.38 9.23
N ASN A 107 -15.37 2.54 9.55
CA ASN A 107 -15.04 3.80 8.89
C ASN A 107 -15.00 4.97 9.88
N ASP A 108 -14.52 6.11 9.38
CA ASP A 108 -14.34 7.34 10.14
C ASP A 108 -15.48 8.36 9.94
N ALA A 109 -16.67 7.93 9.50
CA ALA A 109 -17.76 8.85 9.11
C ALA A 109 -18.17 9.82 10.23
N GLU A 110 -18.31 9.33 11.46
CA GLU A 110 -18.63 10.19 12.62
C GLU A 110 -17.52 11.20 12.92
N TYR A 111 -16.26 10.76 12.80
CA TYR A 111 -15.11 11.62 13.04
C TYR A 111 -15.05 12.71 11.96
N ARG A 112 -15.23 12.34 10.70
CA ARG A 112 -15.31 13.24 9.56
C ARG A 112 -16.42 14.29 9.73
N ALA A 113 -17.62 13.88 10.16
CA ALA A 113 -18.73 14.79 10.41
C ALA A 113 -18.37 15.86 11.45
N LYS A 114 -17.72 15.46 12.56
CA LYS A 114 -17.25 16.41 13.59
C LYS A 114 -16.20 17.38 13.05
N LEU A 115 -15.33 16.94 12.14
CA LEU A 115 -14.34 17.82 11.48
C LEU A 115 -15.02 18.83 10.56
N VAL A 116 -15.98 18.40 9.74
CA VAL A 116 -16.78 19.30 8.88
C VAL A 116 -17.53 20.32 9.73
N ASP A 117 -18.13 19.91 10.85
CA ASP A 117 -18.82 20.81 11.77
C ASP A 117 -17.90 21.84 12.42
N GLY A 118 -16.70 21.42 12.82
CA GLY A 118 -15.68 22.33 13.37
C GLY A 118 -15.18 23.32 12.32
N LEU A 119 -15.04 22.88 11.07
CA LEU A 119 -14.57 23.72 9.97
C LEU A 119 -15.63 24.75 9.57
N ASN A 120 -16.90 24.36 9.48
CA ASN A 120 -18.02 25.27 9.23
C ASN A 120 -18.18 26.33 10.33
N ASP A 121 -18.01 25.95 11.61
CA ASP A 121 -17.99 26.90 12.74
C ASP A 121 -16.88 27.96 12.58
N SER A 122 -15.69 27.53 12.21
CA SER A 122 -14.52 28.40 12.03
C SER A 122 -14.66 29.30 10.79
N LEU A 123 -15.21 28.77 9.70
CA LEU A 123 -15.55 29.54 8.50
C LEU A 123 -16.57 30.63 8.81
N GLY A 124 -17.62 30.30 9.55
CA GLY A 124 -18.61 31.29 10.00
C GLY A 124 -17.99 32.39 10.87
N LYS A 125 -16.96 32.07 11.67
CA LYS A 125 -16.22 33.09 12.43
C LYS A 125 -15.43 34.03 11.53
N VAL A 126 -14.77 33.50 10.50
CA VAL A 126 -14.05 34.32 9.51
C VAL A 126 -15.00 35.26 8.78
N ASP A 127 -16.17 34.78 8.37
CA ASP A 127 -17.17 35.60 7.65
C ASP A 127 -17.72 36.77 8.49
N ASN A 128 -17.68 36.63 9.81
CA ASN A 128 -18.13 37.64 10.75
C ASN A 128 -16.99 38.46 11.37
N ILE A 129 -15.76 38.39 10.85
CA ILE A 129 -14.65 39.22 11.32
C ILE A 129 -14.94 40.69 11.01
N ASP A 130 -15.02 41.50 12.06
CA ASP A 130 -14.98 42.96 11.96
C ASP A 130 -13.52 43.41 11.75
N ALA A 131 -13.16 43.66 10.49
CA ALA A 131 -11.79 44.00 10.08
C ALA A 131 -11.24 45.28 10.76
N SER A 132 -12.08 46.12 11.36
CA SER A 132 -11.63 47.32 12.09
C SER A 132 -10.98 47.01 13.44
N LYS A 133 -11.20 45.79 13.98
CA LYS A 133 -10.76 45.37 15.32
C LYS A 133 -9.47 44.54 15.34
N TYR A 134 -8.94 44.20 14.17
CA TYR A 134 -7.82 43.28 14.03
C TYR A 134 -6.79 43.78 13.03
N ASP A 135 -5.56 43.28 13.12
CA ASP A 135 -4.51 43.58 12.15
C ASP A 135 -4.89 43.07 10.75
N ALA A 136 -4.76 43.95 9.75
CA ALA A 136 -5.11 43.63 8.37
C ALA A 136 -4.36 42.40 7.83
N SER A 137 -3.13 42.16 8.30
CA SER A 137 -2.35 40.97 7.94
C SER A 137 -2.99 39.68 8.46
N ASP A 138 -3.52 39.69 9.69
CA ASP A 138 -4.12 38.49 10.29
C ASP A 138 -5.52 38.21 9.74
N VAL A 139 -6.28 39.26 9.44
CA VAL A 139 -7.54 39.15 8.68
C VAL A 139 -7.29 38.52 7.31
N ALA A 140 -6.24 38.95 6.60
CA ALA A 140 -5.88 38.39 5.30
C ALA A 140 -5.47 36.91 5.40
N LYS A 141 -4.68 36.52 6.42
CA LYS A 141 -4.34 35.11 6.67
C LYS A 141 -5.58 34.26 6.95
N ALA A 142 -6.50 34.75 7.79
CA ALA A 142 -7.74 34.05 8.13
C ALA A 142 -8.62 33.86 6.89
N GLN A 143 -8.76 34.89 6.06
CA GLN A 143 -9.53 34.83 4.80
C GLN A 143 -8.89 33.88 3.78
N ALA A 144 -7.56 33.89 3.65
CA ALA A 144 -6.86 32.97 2.75
C ALA A 144 -7.05 31.51 3.17
N LYS A 145 -6.90 31.20 4.47
CA LYS A 145 -7.12 29.84 4.99
C LYS A 145 -8.58 29.41 4.91
N ALA A 146 -9.52 30.35 5.08
CA ALA A 146 -10.94 30.08 4.87
C ALA A 146 -11.28 29.75 3.41
N ALA A 147 -10.63 30.39 2.44
CA ALA A 147 -10.79 30.06 1.03
C ALA A 147 -10.31 28.63 0.72
N GLU A 148 -9.17 28.23 1.27
CA GLU A 148 -8.66 26.85 1.17
C GLU A 148 -9.61 25.83 1.81
N ALA A 149 -10.09 26.11 3.01
CA ALA A 149 -11.07 25.28 3.71
C ALA A 149 -12.35 25.05 2.90
N ARG A 150 -12.88 26.12 2.27
CA ARG A 150 -14.04 26.01 1.38
C ARG A 150 -13.74 25.18 0.13
N ALA A 151 -12.57 25.36 -0.47
CA ALA A 151 -12.17 24.59 -1.64
C ALA A 151 -12.10 23.09 -1.33
N ILE A 152 -11.62 22.73 -0.13
CA ILE A 152 -11.51 21.34 0.34
C ILE A 152 -12.89 20.74 0.66
N LEU A 153 -13.76 21.48 1.34
CA LEU A 153 -15.14 21.04 1.61
C LEU A 153 -15.97 20.84 0.35
N ASN A 154 -15.74 21.67 -0.67
CA ASN A 154 -16.50 21.66 -1.92
C ASN A 154 -15.95 20.70 -2.99
N ARG A 155 -14.91 19.90 -2.69
CA ARG A 155 -14.39 18.91 -3.64
C ARG A 155 -15.50 17.91 -4.03
N ALA A 156 -15.65 17.71 -5.33
CA ALA A 156 -16.58 16.73 -5.89
C ALA A 156 -16.00 15.31 -5.85
N ALA A 157 -16.87 14.30 -5.84
CA ALA A 157 -16.47 12.93 -6.08
C ALA A 157 -15.80 12.81 -7.48
N PRO A 158 -14.74 11.98 -7.64
CA PRO A 158 -14.18 11.04 -6.67
C PRO A 158 -13.03 11.61 -5.82
N ASN A 159 -12.94 12.94 -5.66
CA ASN A 159 -11.82 13.59 -4.95
C ASN A 159 -12.27 14.28 -3.65
N LYS A 160 -13.29 13.75 -2.95
CA LYS A 160 -13.75 14.34 -1.69
C LYS A 160 -12.64 14.33 -0.65
N ALA A 161 -12.61 15.39 0.17
CA ALA A 161 -11.62 15.51 1.23
C ALA A 161 -11.74 14.42 2.30
N LEU A 162 -10.61 13.81 2.64
CA LEU A 162 -10.50 12.80 3.70
C LEU A 162 -10.38 13.47 5.09
N SER A 163 -10.67 12.71 6.16
CA SER A 163 -10.58 13.23 7.53
C SER A 163 -9.22 13.83 7.91
N PRO A 164 -8.05 13.27 7.51
CA PRO A 164 -6.76 13.90 7.80
C PRO A 164 -6.60 15.29 7.18
N GLU A 165 -7.10 15.48 5.95
CA GLU A 165 -7.06 16.78 5.26
C GLU A 165 -7.97 17.81 5.96
N LEU A 166 -9.20 17.41 6.31
CA LEU A 166 -10.13 18.26 7.03
C LEU A 166 -9.58 18.65 8.41
N LEU A 167 -8.92 17.72 9.10
CA LEU A 167 -8.29 17.96 10.40
C LEU A 167 -7.16 18.99 10.29
N GLN A 168 -6.27 18.84 9.31
CA GLN A 168 -5.16 19.75 9.12
C GLN A 168 -5.65 21.19 8.93
N VAL A 169 -6.58 21.37 8.00
CA VAL A 169 -7.11 22.70 7.67
C VAL A 169 -7.89 23.31 8.83
N LEU A 170 -8.64 22.48 9.56
CA LEU A 170 -9.31 22.90 10.79
C LEU A 170 -8.30 23.37 11.86
N ASN A 171 -7.22 22.63 12.08
CA ASN A 171 -6.18 23.00 13.05
C ASN A 171 -5.52 24.33 12.68
N GLU A 172 -5.16 24.51 11.41
CA GLU A 172 -4.50 25.73 10.92
C GLU A 172 -5.45 26.94 11.00
N LEU A 173 -6.70 26.79 10.58
CA LEU A 173 -7.70 27.85 10.67
C LEU A 173 -8.01 28.22 12.13
N ASN A 174 -8.13 27.22 13.00
CA ASN A 174 -8.31 27.42 14.43
C ASN A 174 -7.12 28.16 15.06
N SER A 175 -5.90 27.80 14.67
CA SER A 175 -4.68 28.45 15.17
C SER A 175 -4.67 29.95 14.83
N ILE A 176 -4.99 30.31 13.58
CA ILE A 176 -5.07 31.70 13.14
C ILE A 176 -6.14 32.45 13.93
N LEU A 177 -7.37 31.92 14.00
CA LEU A 177 -8.47 32.55 14.73
C LEU A 177 -8.15 32.72 16.22
N ASN A 178 -7.57 31.71 16.87
CA ASN A 178 -7.19 31.79 18.27
C ASN A 178 -6.07 32.81 18.52
N SER A 179 -5.13 32.98 17.58
CA SER A 179 -4.10 34.03 17.66
C SER A 179 -4.69 35.45 17.61
N MET A 180 -5.82 35.61 16.92
CA MET A 180 -6.62 36.84 16.90
C MET A 180 -7.54 36.98 18.14
N GLY A 181 -7.54 36.01 19.07
CA GLY A 181 -8.42 36.00 20.23
C GLY A 181 -9.86 35.54 19.94
N ILE A 182 -10.13 35.03 18.74
CA ILE A 182 -11.43 34.50 18.33
C ILE A 182 -11.53 33.03 18.77
N ARG A 183 -12.45 32.73 19.70
CA ARG A 183 -12.63 31.37 20.23
C ARG A 183 -13.21 30.43 19.18
N THR A 184 -12.56 29.30 18.91
CA THR A 184 -13.03 28.24 18.01
C THR A 184 -13.51 26.99 18.75
N LYS A 185 -14.26 26.10 18.07
CA LYS A 185 -14.55 24.78 18.64
C LYS A 185 -13.25 23.98 18.74
N PRO A 186 -13.07 23.20 19.83
CA PRO A 186 -11.91 22.33 19.96
C PRO A 186 -11.92 21.27 18.86
N THR A 187 -10.73 20.88 18.40
CA THR A 187 -10.61 19.83 17.40
C THR A 187 -11.04 18.49 17.98
N PRO A 188 -11.89 17.72 17.28
CA PRO A 188 -12.34 16.42 17.73
C PRO A 188 -11.15 15.47 17.90
N ASN A 189 -11.12 14.72 19.01
CA ASN A 189 -10.18 13.61 19.16
C ASN A 189 -10.75 12.36 18.48
N ASN A 190 -9.91 11.67 17.69
CA ASN A 190 -10.25 10.38 17.10
C ASN A 190 -10.21 9.27 18.17
N LYS A 191 -11.23 9.21 19.03
CA LYS A 191 -11.46 8.07 19.94
C LYS A 191 -12.79 7.42 19.61
N GLY A 192 -12.76 6.53 18.63
CA GLY A 192 -13.81 5.54 18.39
C GLY A 192 -13.52 4.27 19.19
N GLY A 193 -14.28 4.06 20.27
CA GLY A 193 -14.67 2.76 20.85
C GLY A 193 -13.62 1.68 21.22
N GLY A 194 -13.20 1.63 22.50
CA GLY A 194 -12.76 0.38 23.14
C GLY A 194 -11.76 0.52 24.30
N GLY A 195 -12.21 0.33 25.55
CA GLY A 195 -11.36 -0.17 26.66
C GLY A 195 -10.65 0.84 27.57
N ARG A 196 -10.78 0.63 28.89
CA ARG A 196 -10.35 1.50 30.02
C ARG A 196 -8.89 1.33 30.45
N GLY A 197 -8.36 2.39 31.10
CA GLY A 197 -7.25 2.37 32.07
C GLY A 197 -5.99 3.10 31.57
N GLY A 198 -5.34 4.04 32.26
CA GLY A 198 -5.50 4.66 33.56
C GLY A 198 -4.60 5.92 33.61
N SER A 199 -4.83 6.79 34.58
CA SER A 199 -4.22 8.10 34.75
C SER A 199 -2.79 8.05 35.33
N GLY A 200 -2.01 9.11 35.06
CA GLY A 200 -0.79 9.51 35.78
C GLY A 200 0.40 9.70 34.82
N GLY A 201 1.12 10.82 34.74
CA GLY A 201 1.14 12.08 35.45
C GLY A 201 2.24 12.93 34.81
N SER A 202 2.14 14.25 34.92
CA SER A 202 3.03 15.25 34.32
C SER A 202 4.49 15.17 34.81
N GLY A 203 5.42 15.56 33.94
CA GLY A 203 6.63 16.28 34.35
C GLY A 203 7.91 15.86 33.62
N GLY A 204 8.58 16.81 32.97
CA GLY A 204 10.01 16.74 32.70
C GLY A 204 10.46 17.07 31.28
N SER A 205 10.57 18.36 30.98
CA SER A 205 11.35 18.84 29.83
C SER A 205 12.82 18.42 29.95
N SER A 206 13.32 17.71 28.94
CA SER A 206 14.76 17.64 28.69
C SER A 206 15.02 17.57 27.18
N LYS A 207 15.59 18.67 26.66
CA LYS A 207 16.14 18.78 25.32
C LYS A 207 17.20 17.69 25.11
N LYS A 208 16.99 16.82 24.12
CA LYS A 208 18.06 16.07 23.44
C LYS A 208 17.78 16.07 21.94
N SER A 209 18.84 16.38 21.19
CA SER A 209 18.90 16.53 19.74
C SER A 209 18.26 15.35 19.01
N ALA A 210 17.27 15.66 18.17
CA ALA A 210 16.65 14.70 17.27
C ALA A 210 17.64 14.29 16.17
N GLN A 211 18.03 13.01 16.16
CA GLN A 211 18.26 12.34 14.89
C GLN A 211 16.88 11.92 14.38
N ASN A 212 16.48 12.56 13.30
CA ASN A 212 15.16 12.50 12.72
C ASN A 212 15.11 11.34 11.70
N THR A 213 14.85 10.12 12.16
CA THR A 213 14.30 9.07 11.28
C THR A 213 12.77 9.14 11.33
N SER A 214 12.24 10.27 10.84
CA SER A 214 10.82 10.39 10.53
C SER A 214 10.58 9.63 9.24
N THR A 215 9.86 8.52 9.30
CA THR A 215 9.27 7.86 8.12
C THR A 215 8.38 8.86 7.41
N THR A 216 8.90 9.54 6.39
CA THR A 216 8.20 10.55 5.62
C THR A 216 7.28 9.88 4.62
N SER A 217 6.01 9.75 5.01
CA SER A 217 4.92 9.39 4.10
C SER A 217 4.46 10.66 3.36
N PHE A 218 4.42 10.62 2.02
CA PHE A 218 3.93 11.71 1.18
C PHE A 218 2.82 11.24 0.25
N ARG A 219 1.77 12.06 0.11
CA ARG A 219 0.66 11.85 -0.82
C ARG A 219 0.91 12.64 -2.09
N VAL A 220 0.94 11.96 -3.24
CA VAL A 220 1.09 12.62 -4.54
C VAL A 220 -0.15 13.44 -4.84
N GLY A 221 0.01 14.67 -5.32
CA GLY A 221 -1.08 15.62 -5.53
C GLY A 221 -1.34 16.55 -4.34
N LEU A 222 -0.80 16.24 -3.16
CA LEU A 222 -1.01 17.03 -1.94
C LEU A 222 0.29 17.45 -1.27
N ASP A 223 1.11 16.48 -0.85
CA ASP A 223 2.38 16.73 -0.17
C ASP A 223 3.52 16.96 -1.18
N GLY A 224 3.29 16.58 -2.44
CA GLY A 224 4.18 16.83 -3.55
C GLY A 224 3.65 16.24 -4.85
N ASN A 225 4.40 16.41 -5.94
CA ASN A 225 4.04 15.85 -7.24
C ASN A 225 5.28 15.27 -7.95
N TRP A 226 5.03 14.20 -8.70
CA TRP A 226 6.02 13.65 -9.62
C TRP A 226 6.32 14.64 -10.75
N GLN A 227 7.59 14.73 -11.12
CA GLN A 227 8.04 15.45 -12.31
C GLN A 227 9.07 14.60 -13.05
N LEU A 228 8.86 14.41 -14.35
CA LEU A 228 9.85 13.82 -15.25
C LEU A 228 10.77 14.92 -15.76
N LEU A 229 12.08 14.80 -15.52
CA LEU A 229 13.06 15.81 -15.90
C LEU A 229 13.54 15.68 -17.35
N ASN A 230 13.51 14.48 -17.93
CA ASN A 230 14.03 14.20 -19.27
C ASN A 230 12.98 13.55 -20.20
N PRO A 231 11.84 14.22 -20.47
CA PRO A 231 10.76 13.64 -21.26
C PRO A 231 11.18 13.22 -22.68
N GLU A 232 12.12 13.92 -23.32
CA GLU A 232 12.56 13.57 -24.68
C GLU A 232 13.42 12.30 -24.71
N GLU A 233 14.27 12.08 -23.72
CA GLU A 233 15.06 10.85 -23.59
C GLU A 233 14.17 9.66 -23.18
N ALA A 234 13.24 9.89 -22.25
CA ALA A 234 12.31 8.88 -21.75
C ALA A 234 11.37 8.34 -22.84
N LYS A 235 11.04 9.14 -23.86
CA LYS A 235 10.27 8.68 -25.04
C LYS A 235 11.00 7.62 -25.86
N VAL A 236 12.33 7.67 -25.89
CA VAL A 236 13.15 6.72 -26.66
C VAL A 236 13.36 5.44 -25.87
N ASN A 237 13.64 5.58 -24.57
CA ASN A 237 13.73 4.45 -23.65
C ASN A 237 13.20 4.87 -22.28
N LEU A 238 12.07 4.27 -21.88
CA LEU A 238 11.42 4.55 -20.61
C LEU A 238 12.33 4.23 -19.41
N ASP A 239 13.28 3.30 -19.54
CA ASP A 239 14.23 2.99 -18.47
C ASP A 239 15.25 4.10 -18.22
N ASN A 240 15.36 5.08 -19.11
CA ASN A 240 16.19 6.27 -18.89
C ASN A 240 15.43 7.39 -18.17
N SER A 241 14.18 7.18 -17.77
CA SER A 241 13.35 8.20 -17.10
C SER A 241 13.98 8.69 -15.79
N LYS A 242 14.13 10.01 -15.66
CA LYS A 242 14.62 10.70 -14.47
C LYS A 242 13.46 11.38 -13.76
N TRP A 243 12.84 10.63 -12.86
CA TRP A 243 11.74 11.10 -12.03
C TRP A 243 12.25 11.77 -10.77
N VAL A 244 11.62 12.89 -10.40
CA VAL A 244 11.80 13.53 -9.09
C VAL A 244 10.43 13.71 -8.43
N PHE A 245 10.41 13.75 -7.10
CA PHE A 245 9.21 14.13 -6.34
C PHE A 245 9.40 15.51 -5.73
N ASN A 246 8.70 16.51 -6.28
CA ASN A 246 8.75 17.88 -5.80
C ASN A 246 7.77 18.05 -4.65
N LEU A 247 8.26 18.46 -3.49
CA LEU A 247 7.42 18.65 -2.31
C LEU A 247 6.66 19.97 -2.39
N SER A 248 5.40 19.97 -1.94
CA SER A 248 4.52 21.16 -1.96
C SER A 248 5.01 22.27 -1.03
N ASN A 249 5.79 21.93 0.01
CA ASN A 249 6.46 22.88 0.90
C ASN A 249 7.81 23.39 0.35
N GLY A 250 8.17 23.01 -0.88
CA GLY A 250 9.42 23.35 -1.54
C GLY A 250 10.50 22.29 -1.40
N GLY A 251 11.39 22.20 -2.39
CA GLY A 251 12.44 21.20 -2.45
C GLY A 251 11.99 19.88 -3.09
N ARG A 252 12.85 18.86 -2.96
CA ARG A 252 12.64 17.51 -3.51
C ARG A 252 12.77 16.46 -2.43
N ALA A 253 12.04 15.36 -2.57
CA ALA A 253 12.26 14.16 -1.76
C ALA A 253 13.71 13.66 -1.93
N LYS A 254 14.28 13.15 -0.84
CA LYS A 254 15.61 12.56 -0.76
C LYS A 254 15.56 11.36 0.19
N GLY A 255 16.36 10.34 -0.08
CA GLY A 255 16.36 9.08 0.65
C GLY A 255 15.07 8.30 0.46
N TRP A 256 14.78 7.41 1.42
CA TRP A 256 13.53 6.65 1.46
C TRP A 256 12.32 7.53 1.74
N ALA A 257 11.31 7.39 0.90
CA ALA A 257 10.04 8.09 0.99
C ALA A 257 8.90 7.11 0.73
N TYR A 258 7.89 7.13 1.60
CA TYR A 258 6.71 6.30 1.40
C TYR A 258 5.67 7.10 0.64
N LEU A 259 5.34 6.71 -0.59
CA LEU A 259 4.47 7.47 -1.48
C LEU A 259 3.15 6.74 -1.71
N SER A 260 2.04 7.47 -1.65
CA SER A 260 0.71 6.95 -1.98
C SER A 260 0.10 7.71 -3.14
N TYR A 261 -0.32 6.98 -4.18
CA TYR A 261 -1.01 7.56 -5.34
C TYR A 261 -1.81 6.56 -6.17
N THR A 262 -2.70 7.10 -7.01
CA THR A 262 -3.56 6.34 -7.91
C THR A 262 -3.06 6.47 -9.35
N PHE A 263 -2.91 5.34 -10.02
CA PHE A 263 -2.68 5.27 -11.47
C PHE A 263 -3.69 4.29 -12.08
N GLU A 264 -4.40 4.74 -13.12
CA GLU A 264 -5.42 3.94 -13.84
C GLU A 264 -6.43 3.22 -12.92
N GLY A 265 -6.88 3.91 -11.86
CA GLY A 265 -7.87 3.37 -10.92
C GLY A 265 -7.31 2.40 -9.88
N LYS A 266 -6.01 2.10 -9.92
CA LYS A 266 -5.30 1.35 -8.88
C LYS A 266 -4.62 2.34 -7.93
N THR A 267 -4.97 2.30 -6.65
CA THR A 267 -4.24 3.05 -5.61
C THR A 267 -3.21 2.14 -4.98
N LYS A 268 -1.96 2.62 -4.87
CA LYS A 268 -0.89 1.89 -4.21
C LYS A 268 -0.12 2.84 -3.29
N SER A 269 0.37 2.30 -2.18
CA SER A 269 1.27 2.99 -1.27
C SER A 269 2.52 2.14 -1.12
N GLU A 270 3.66 2.66 -1.54
CA GLU A 270 4.93 1.93 -1.46
C GLU A 270 6.12 2.83 -1.15
N TRP A 271 7.22 2.21 -0.79
CA TRP A 271 8.50 2.88 -0.60
C TRP A 271 9.16 3.18 -1.94
N TYR A 272 9.73 4.37 -2.06
CA TYR A 272 10.58 4.83 -3.15
C TYR A 272 11.86 5.37 -2.55
N HIS A 273 12.94 5.35 -3.33
CA HIS A 273 14.21 5.92 -2.91
C HIS A 273 14.65 7.04 -3.86
N PHE A 274 15.12 8.15 -3.31
CA PHE A 274 15.60 9.31 -4.05
C PHE A 274 17.07 9.58 -3.70
N GLY A 275 17.91 9.78 -4.71
CA GLY A 275 19.29 10.20 -4.53
C GLY A 275 19.41 11.59 -3.89
N ASP A 276 20.64 11.99 -3.55
CA ASP A 276 20.93 13.32 -3.00
C ASP A 276 20.63 14.46 -3.99
N ASP A 277 20.62 14.16 -5.28
CA ASP A 277 20.20 15.04 -6.39
C ASP A 277 18.66 15.13 -6.54
N GLY A 278 17.93 14.31 -5.76
CA GLY A 278 16.48 14.18 -5.78
C GLY A 278 15.94 13.32 -6.91
N ILE A 279 16.81 12.68 -7.71
CA ILE A 279 16.40 11.75 -8.77
C ILE A 279 16.07 10.40 -8.12
N MET A 280 14.91 9.86 -8.47
CA MET A 280 14.44 8.57 -7.99
C MET A 280 15.34 7.44 -8.53
N ASN A 281 15.77 6.55 -7.64
CA ASN A 281 16.48 5.33 -8.03
C ASN A 281 15.49 4.27 -8.54
N SER A 282 15.98 3.34 -9.36
CA SER A 282 15.25 2.18 -9.86
C SER A 282 16.21 1.01 -10.10
N GLY A 283 15.70 -0.21 -10.27
CA GLY A 283 16.51 -1.42 -10.35
C GLY A 283 17.14 -1.81 -9.01
N TRP A 284 18.22 -2.59 -9.06
CA TRP A 284 18.97 -2.97 -7.86
C TRP A 284 19.60 -1.77 -7.17
N PHE A 285 19.34 -1.66 -5.87
CA PHE A 285 19.77 -0.58 -5.02
C PHE A 285 20.46 -1.13 -3.77
N PHE A 286 21.66 -0.65 -3.49
CA PHE A 286 22.45 -1.07 -2.33
C PHE A 286 22.58 0.08 -1.34
N GLU A 287 22.10 -0.13 -0.12
CA GLU A 287 22.22 0.83 0.97
C GLU A 287 22.37 0.12 2.31
N SER A 288 23.23 0.66 3.18
CA SER A 288 23.41 0.15 4.55
C SER A 288 23.68 -1.35 4.63
N ASN A 289 24.50 -1.86 3.69
CA ASN A 289 24.87 -3.26 3.58
C ASN A 289 23.69 -4.21 3.26
N MET A 290 22.61 -3.67 2.71
CA MET A 290 21.43 -4.42 2.25
C MET A 290 21.14 -4.09 0.79
N TRP A 291 20.67 -5.10 0.06
CA TRP A 291 20.19 -4.96 -1.30
C TRP A 291 18.66 -4.84 -1.30
N TYR A 292 18.15 -3.98 -2.16
CA TYR A 292 16.74 -3.78 -2.44
C TYR A 292 16.56 -3.81 -3.95
N TYR A 293 15.33 -4.09 -4.39
CA TYR A 293 14.98 -3.93 -5.79
C TYR A 293 13.86 -2.91 -5.91
N LEU A 294 14.09 -1.88 -6.71
CA LEU A 294 13.13 -0.84 -7.03
C LEU A 294 12.58 -1.14 -8.43
N SER A 295 11.27 -1.23 -8.57
CA SER A 295 10.60 -1.71 -9.78
C SER A 295 11.04 -0.95 -11.02
N MET A 296 11.27 -1.70 -12.10
CA MET A 296 11.51 -1.13 -13.43
C MET A 296 10.28 -1.20 -14.33
N ASP A 297 9.14 -1.65 -13.79
CA ASP A 297 7.91 -1.76 -14.57
C ASP A 297 7.26 -0.39 -14.78
N HIS A 298 6.99 -0.05 -16.04
CA HIS A 298 6.32 1.20 -16.43
C HIS A 298 4.80 1.07 -16.39
N ASN A 299 4.26 0.47 -15.33
CA ASN A 299 2.82 0.23 -15.12
C ASN A 299 2.13 1.32 -14.26
N GLY A 300 2.76 2.49 -14.16
CA GLY A 300 2.36 3.58 -13.28
C GLY A 300 3.08 3.62 -11.93
N PHE A 301 3.69 2.52 -11.50
CA PHE A 301 4.38 2.42 -10.20
C PHE A 301 5.89 2.22 -10.32
N TYR A 302 6.49 2.70 -11.42
CA TYR A 302 7.93 2.68 -11.66
C TYR A 302 8.72 3.23 -10.47
N GLY A 303 9.73 2.47 -10.01
CA GLY A 303 10.58 2.80 -8.87
C GLY A 303 10.07 2.34 -7.50
N GLU A 304 8.89 1.72 -7.43
CA GLU A 304 8.38 1.18 -6.16
C GLU A 304 9.28 0.07 -5.61
N MET A 305 9.48 0.04 -4.30
CA MET A 305 10.26 -1.00 -3.65
C MET A 305 9.52 -2.34 -3.72
N MET A 306 10.13 -3.30 -4.39
CA MET A 306 9.59 -4.65 -4.50
C MET A 306 9.78 -5.43 -3.19
N LYS A 307 8.86 -6.36 -2.96
CA LYS A 307 8.81 -7.27 -1.80
C LYS A 307 8.46 -8.67 -2.30
N GLY A 308 8.89 -9.68 -1.56
CA GLY A 308 8.65 -11.08 -1.91
C GLY A 308 9.51 -11.56 -3.08
N TRP A 309 8.98 -12.48 -3.86
CA TRP A 309 9.68 -13.09 -4.99
C TRP A 309 9.91 -12.09 -6.12
N HIS A 310 11.15 -12.01 -6.59
CA HIS A 310 11.55 -11.21 -7.73
C HIS A 310 12.34 -12.06 -8.71
N HIS A 311 11.89 -12.11 -9.97
CA HIS A 311 12.62 -12.73 -11.06
C HIS A 311 13.33 -11.63 -11.86
N ASP A 312 14.66 -11.69 -11.93
CA ASP A 312 15.44 -10.73 -12.71
C ASP A 312 15.69 -11.28 -14.12
N ALA A 313 15.20 -10.57 -15.14
CA ALA A 313 15.36 -10.97 -16.53
C ALA A 313 16.79 -10.78 -17.05
N ASN A 314 17.65 -10.02 -16.35
CA ASN A 314 19.03 -9.78 -16.78
C ASN A 314 19.94 -10.99 -16.55
N ASP A 315 19.65 -11.80 -15.53
CA ASP A 315 20.42 -12.99 -15.18
C ASP A 315 19.60 -14.29 -15.11
N ASP A 316 18.29 -14.20 -15.36
CA ASP A 316 17.32 -15.30 -15.38
C ASP A 316 17.26 -16.05 -14.04
N ARG A 317 17.31 -15.30 -12.93
CA ARG A 317 17.32 -15.88 -11.59
C ARG A 317 16.28 -15.27 -10.66
N TRP A 318 15.87 -16.09 -9.70
CA TRP A 318 14.97 -15.69 -8.63
C TRP A 318 15.73 -15.14 -7.43
N TYR A 319 15.12 -14.14 -6.82
CA TYR A 319 15.54 -13.46 -5.60
C TYR A 319 14.35 -13.37 -4.65
N TYR A 320 14.64 -13.24 -3.36
CA TYR A 320 13.60 -13.04 -2.36
C TYR A 320 13.86 -11.81 -1.52
N LEU A 321 12.95 -10.85 -1.60
CA LEU A 321 12.97 -9.59 -0.89
C LEU A 321 12.07 -9.72 0.35
N ASN A 322 12.56 -9.25 1.49
CA ASN A 322 11.84 -9.35 2.74
C ASN A 322 10.45 -8.69 2.62
N PRO A 323 9.34 -9.38 2.94
CA PRO A 323 8.00 -8.81 2.79
C PRO A 323 7.73 -7.55 3.61
N SER A 324 8.47 -7.35 4.71
CA SER A 324 8.32 -6.19 5.60
C SER A 324 9.27 -5.05 5.25
N SER A 325 10.55 -5.35 4.99
CA SER A 325 11.59 -4.34 4.81
C SER A 325 12.06 -4.13 3.37
N GLY A 326 11.73 -5.04 2.44
CA GLY A 326 12.24 -5.04 1.07
C GLY A 326 13.70 -5.50 0.93
N ALA A 327 14.41 -5.76 2.04
CA ALA A 327 15.80 -6.21 2.01
C ALA A 327 15.92 -7.62 1.43
N MET A 328 16.83 -7.81 0.48
CA MET A 328 17.12 -9.09 -0.16
C MET A 328 17.68 -10.10 0.85
N HIS A 329 17.12 -11.30 0.83
CA HIS A 329 17.61 -12.43 1.62
C HIS A 329 18.82 -13.10 0.97
N THR A 330 19.63 -13.70 1.82
CA THR A 330 20.75 -14.57 1.47
C THR A 330 20.74 -15.77 2.40
N ASN A 331 21.45 -16.84 2.04
CA ASN A 331 21.50 -18.09 2.79
C ASN A 331 20.12 -18.79 2.85
N TRP A 332 20.00 -19.82 3.68
CA TRP A 332 18.75 -20.53 3.94
C TRP A 332 17.68 -19.59 4.48
N THR A 333 16.56 -19.54 3.76
CA THR A 333 15.39 -18.73 4.13
C THR A 333 14.14 -19.58 4.02
N LYS A 334 13.31 -19.52 5.07
CA LYS A 334 12.00 -20.17 5.07
C LYS A 334 10.96 -19.22 4.48
N VAL A 335 10.29 -19.62 3.41
CA VAL A 335 9.22 -18.87 2.75
C VAL A 335 7.97 -19.73 2.75
N GLY A 336 6.96 -19.32 3.53
CA GLY A 336 5.80 -20.17 3.79
C GLY A 336 6.21 -21.44 4.55
N ASN A 337 5.93 -22.61 3.97
CA ASN A 337 6.29 -23.91 4.54
C ASN A 337 7.61 -24.48 3.99
N ASP A 338 8.15 -23.87 2.95
CA ASP A 338 9.28 -24.38 2.18
C ASP A 338 10.58 -23.63 2.53
N PHE A 339 11.71 -24.30 2.34
CA PHE A 339 13.04 -23.74 2.54
C PHE A 339 13.73 -23.55 1.19
N TYR A 340 14.34 -22.39 1.03
CA TYR A 340 15.06 -21.99 -0.18
C TYR A 340 16.46 -21.53 0.22
N TYR A 341 17.43 -21.76 -0.66
CA TYR A 341 18.79 -21.32 -0.46
C TYR A 341 19.16 -20.21 -1.45
N PHE A 342 19.44 -19.03 -0.92
CA PHE A 342 19.88 -17.87 -1.69
C PHE A 342 21.39 -17.71 -1.57
N ASN A 343 22.07 -17.44 -2.68
CA ASN A 343 23.52 -17.41 -2.71
C ASN A 343 24.10 -16.36 -1.73
N PRO A 344 24.82 -16.73 -0.66
CA PRO A 344 25.31 -15.78 0.32
C PRO A 344 26.62 -15.09 -0.09
N THR A 345 27.27 -15.58 -1.16
CA THR A 345 28.58 -15.10 -1.58
C THR A 345 28.67 -15.09 -3.11
N ALA A 346 29.11 -13.99 -3.69
CA ALA A 346 29.54 -13.99 -5.09
C ALA A 346 31.06 -14.28 -5.14
N PRO A 347 31.52 -15.33 -5.83
CA PRO A 347 32.95 -15.68 -5.90
C PRO A 347 33.79 -14.63 -6.63
N ALA A 348 33.15 -13.75 -7.41
CA ALA A 348 33.71 -12.53 -7.96
C ALA A 348 32.66 -11.41 -7.86
N GLN A 349 33.08 -10.15 -8.01
CA GLN A 349 32.13 -9.04 -8.10
C GLN A 349 31.23 -9.22 -9.33
N THR A 350 29.94 -9.43 -9.11
CA THR A 350 28.92 -9.60 -10.16
C THR A 350 28.05 -8.37 -10.35
N TRP A 351 28.28 -7.29 -9.59
CA TRP A 351 27.45 -6.09 -9.59
C TRP A 351 28.32 -4.86 -9.81
N PHE A 352 27.90 -4.01 -10.74
CA PHE A 352 28.61 -2.80 -11.13
C PHE A 352 27.66 -1.60 -11.10
N TYR A 353 28.05 -0.55 -10.39
CA TYR A 353 27.27 0.68 -10.36
C TYR A 353 27.46 1.46 -11.66
N ASP A 354 26.37 1.69 -12.39
CA ASP A 354 26.34 2.55 -13.57
C ASP A 354 25.98 3.98 -13.17
N ASN A 355 26.96 4.88 -13.27
CA ASN A 355 26.80 6.30 -12.94
C ASN A 355 25.86 7.05 -13.90
N ASN A 356 25.59 6.51 -15.10
CA ASN A 356 24.68 7.18 -16.05
C ASN A 356 23.21 6.96 -15.67
N THR A 357 22.90 5.76 -15.17
CA THR A 357 21.55 5.35 -14.79
C THR A 357 21.31 5.38 -13.28
N ASN A 358 22.37 5.53 -12.47
CA ASN A 358 22.36 5.45 -11.02
C ASN A 358 21.79 4.11 -10.49
N ARG A 359 22.18 3.01 -11.14
CA ARG A 359 21.72 1.64 -10.82
C ARG A 359 22.88 0.70 -10.68
N TRP A 360 22.67 -0.37 -9.91
CA TRP A 360 23.55 -1.53 -9.95
C TRP A 360 23.09 -2.48 -11.04
N ASN A 361 24.01 -2.82 -11.95
CA ASN A 361 23.78 -3.77 -13.02
C ASN A 361 24.56 -5.04 -12.75
N PHE A 362 23.98 -6.17 -13.14
CA PHE A 362 24.68 -7.44 -13.15
C PHE A 362 25.77 -7.43 -14.24
N GLY A 363 26.94 -7.98 -13.93
CA GLY A 363 28.01 -8.21 -14.88
C GLY A 363 28.78 -9.48 -14.54
N ASN A 364 29.33 -10.12 -15.57
CA ASN A 364 30.03 -11.41 -15.53
C ASN A 364 29.10 -12.64 -15.33
N ILE A 365 28.64 -13.18 -16.46
CA ILE A 365 27.68 -14.29 -16.58
C ILE A 365 28.22 -15.61 -15.96
N ASP A 366 29.54 -15.75 -15.86
CA ASP A 366 30.18 -17.00 -15.42
C ASP A 366 30.18 -17.19 -13.89
N SER A 367 29.64 -16.23 -13.12
CA SER A 367 29.58 -16.28 -11.66
C SER A 367 28.14 -16.18 -11.16
N ARG A 368 27.78 -17.02 -10.19
CA ARG A 368 26.46 -16.96 -9.53
C ARG A 368 26.31 -15.62 -8.78
N PRO A 369 25.27 -14.82 -9.07
CA PRO A 369 25.06 -13.55 -8.39
C PRO A 369 24.77 -13.73 -6.89
N LEU A 370 25.18 -12.75 -6.08
CA LEU A 370 24.77 -12.66 -4.67
C LEU A 370 23.25 -12.60 -4.57
N GLY A 371 22.65 -13.37 -3.67
CA GLY A 371 21.21 -13.38 -3.42
C GLY A 371 20.38 -14.24 -4.37
N SER A 372 20.97 -14.74 -5.47
CA SER A 372 20.24 -15.58 -6.42
C SER A 372 19.89 -16.94 -5.83
N MET A 373 18.69 -17.43 -6.10
CA MET A 373 18.16 -18.70 -5.64
C MET A 373 18.87 -19.88 -6.32
N TYR A 374 19.09 -20.95 -5.57
CA TYR A 374 19.48 -22.25 -6.12
C TYR A 374 18.24 -22.98 -6.64
N GLN A 375 18.34 -23.60 -7.82
CA GLN A 375 17.22 -24.28 -8.47
C GLN A 375 17.72 -25.49 -9.26
N ASN A 376 17.14 -26.66 -9.00
CA ASN A 376 17.51 -27.94 -9.61
C ASN A 376 19.00 -28.31 -9.47
N GLU A 377 19.58 -28.09 -8.31
CA GLU A 377 21.02 -28.24 -8.08
C GLU A 377 21.34 -28.44 -6.58
N ASN A 378 22.59 -28.75 -6.27
CA ASN A 378 23.06 -28.85 -4.89
C ASN A 378 23.56 -27.50 -4.38
N THR A 379 23.16 -27.15 -3.16
CA THR A 379 23.70 -26.01 -2.41
C THR A 379 25.16 -26.28 -1.99
N PRO A 380 25.96 -25.25 -1.69
CA PRO A 380 27.37 -25.43 -1.30
C PRO A 380 27.56 -26.25 -0.01
N ASP A 381 26.54 -26.29 0.85
CA ASP A 381 26.49 -27.09 2.07
C ASP A 381 25.91 -28.51 1.85
N GLY A 382 25.62 -28.88 0.60
CA GLY A 382 25.39 -30.28 0.19
C GLY A 382 23.94 -30.73 0.15
N TYR A 383 22.96 -29.82 0.23
CA TYR A 383 21.54 -30.15 0.11
C TYR A 383 21.06 -29.95 -1.33
N TYR A 384 20.25 -30.89 -1.82
CA TYR A 384 19.61 -30.74 -3.12
C TYR A 384 18.33 -29.91 -3.01
N VAL A 385 18.16 -28.94 -3.90
CA VAL A 385 16.91 -28.20 -4.09
C VAL A 385 16.31 -28.53 -5.46
N ASN A 386 14.98 -28.68 -5.50
CA ASN A 386 14.28 -29.14 -6.70
C ASN A 386 14.14 -28.06 -7.78
N GLU A 387 13.40 -28.37 -8.84
CA GLU A 387 13.09 -27.46 -9.96
C GLU A 387 12.42 -26.14 -9.55
N ASN A 388 11.85 -26.04 -8.35
CA ASN A 388 11.26 -24.80 -7.82
C ASN A 388 12.15 -24.14 -6.77
N GLY A 389 13.38 -24.65 -6.56
CA GLY A 389 14.31 -24.18 -5.54
C GLY A 389 13.97 -24.61 -4.11
N VAL A 390 12.97 -25.49 -3.95
CA VAL A 390 12.52 -25.98 -2.65
C VAL A 390 13.42 -27.13 -2.19
N TRP A 391 13.94 -27.02 -0.96
CA TRP A 391 14.54 -28.13 -0.25
C TRP A 391 13.45 -29.09 0.26
N LYS A 392 13.56 -30.37 -0.11
CA LYS A 392 12.67 -31.45 0.34
C LYS A 392 13.46 -32.59 0.96
#